data_AF-A0A7W8AH62-F1
#
_entry.id   AF-A0A7W8AH62-F1
#
_cell.length_a   1.000
_cell.length_b   1.000
_cell.length_c   1.000
_cell.angle_alpha   90.00
_cell.angle_beta   90.00
_cell.angle_gamma   90.00
#
_symmetry.space_group_name_H-M   'P 1'
#
loop_
_entity.id
_entity.type
_entity.pdbx_description
1 polymer ?
#
loop_
_entity_poly.entity_id
_entity_poly.type
_entity_poly.pdbx_seq_one_letter_code
_entity_poly.pdbx_strand_id
1 'polypeptide(L)'
;MTATPTPTSPAELVGTTTGAYLAPLQRGYLNDESWAVSLLARLRRGAGKLPQDVPDLWGATGLEELHHQLPPRSGDTALERAEAAQFIAVTLYALHQQSRRTTRMHHPGTELGTAVRRLMPGGAIDEPIRRRFVRAGTATTRQALAERLRDLVSLLHRESIPIDYALLAQRLYQAQLPDGMRQVRQRWGRSFHAHRPAATPADTAPSPAHSPGEADD
;
A
#
# COMPACT_ATOMS: atom_id res chain seq x y z
N MET A 1 -0.54 21.38 -15.37
CA MET A 1 -0.20 21.55 -13.94
C MET A 1 -1.42 21.14 -13.13
N THR A 2 -1.50 19.90 -12.66
CA THR A 2 -2.55 19.46 -11.74
C THR A 2 -2.15 19.94 -10.35
N ALA A 3 -2.87 20.93 -9.81
CA ALA A 3 -2.70 21.35 -8.43
C ALA A 3 -3.01 20.16 -7.52
N THR A 4 -2.03 19.73 -6.71
CA THR A 4 -2.25 18.74 -5.68
C THR A 4 -3.27 19.33 -4.70
N PRO A 5 -4.42 18.69 -4.45
CA PRO A 5 -5.40 19.21 -3.50
C PRO A 5 -4.74 19.38 -2.14
N THR A 6 -4.96 20.52 -1.50
CA THR A 6 -4.51 20.78 -0.13
C THR A 6 -5.10 19.72 0.79
N PRO A 7 -4.30 19.01 1.60
CA PRO A 7 -4.81 17.95 2.48
C PRO A 7 -5.79 18.55 3.50
N THR A 8 -6.95 17.92 3.65
CA THR A 8 -8.04 18.42 4.51
C THR A 8 -8.07 17.75 5.89
N SER A 9 -7.21 16.75 6.11
CA SER A 9 -7.06 16.06 7.40
C SER A 9 -5.61 15.64 7.66
N PRO A 10 -5.20 15.43 8.94
CA PRO A 10 -3.86 14.92 9.26
C PRO A 10 -3.54 13.57 8.59
N ALA A 11 -4.54 12.71 8.42
CA ALA A 11 -4.36 11.42 7.74
C ALA A 11 -4.03 11.60 6.25
N GLU A 12 -4.74 12.52 5.57
CA GLU A 12 -4.45 12.85 4.17
C GLU A 12 -3.07 13.49 4.04
N LEU A 13 -2.71 14.39 4.95
CA LEU A 13 -1.39 15.01 4.99
C LEU A 13 -0.28 13.95 5.07
N VAL A 14 -0.40 12.97 5.97
CA VAL A 14 0.56 11.86 6.07
C VAL A 14 0.67 11.09 4.75
N GLY A 15 -0.46 10.84 4.09
CA GLY A 15 -0.48 10.20 2.78
C GLY A 15 0.23 11.03 1.70
N THR A 16 -0.12 12.31 1.59
CA THR A 16 0.46 13.22 0.58
C THR A 16 1.96 13.40 0.78
N THR A 17 2.41 13.58 2.02
CA THR A 17 3.84 13.73 2.36
C THR A 17 4.59 12.43 2.07
N THR A 18 4.03 11.27 2.44
CA THR A 18 4.63 9.97 2.10
C THR A 18 4.75 9.77 0.59
N GLY A 19 3.69 10.08 -0.17
CA GLY A 19 3.71 9.96 -1.63
C GLY A 19 4.73 10.90 -2.29
N ALA A 20 4.78 12.15 -1.84
CA ALA A 20 5.75 13.15 -2.30
C ALA A 20 7.20 12.72 -2.01
N TYR A 21 7.45 12.11 -0.85
CA TYR A 21 8.75 11.56 -0.48
C TYR A 21 9.14 10.33 -1.34
N LEU A 22 8.21 9.42 -1.57
CA LEU A 22 8.47 8.18 -2.33
C LEU A 22 8.63 8.40 -3.83
N ALA A 23 8.00 9.42 -4.41
CA ALA A 23 8.05 9.67 -5.85
C ALA A 23 9.47 9.86 -6.43
N PRO A 24 10.32 10.77 -5.91
CA PRO A 24 11.70 10.89 -6.39
C PRO A 24 12.53 9.66 -6.05
N LEU A 25 12.31 9.01 -4.88
CA LEU A 25 13.02 7.79 -4.48
C LEU A 25 12.76 6.62 -5.44
N GLN A 26 11.50 6.40 -5.82
CA GLN A 26 11.12 5.38 -6.79
C GLN A 26 11.72 5.67 -8.16
N ARG A 27 11.66 6.93 -8.62
CA ARG A 27 12.23 7.34 -9.91
C ARG A 27 13.74 7.10 -9.93
N GLY A 28 14.46 7.56 -8.92
CA GLY A 28 15.91 7.39 -8.81
C GLY A 28 16.32 5.92 -8.78
N TYR A 29 15.58 5.07 -8.05
CA TYR A 29 15.91 3.64 -8.00
C TYR A 29 15.73 2.91 -9.33
N LEU A 30 14.67 3.25 -10.07
CA LEU A 30 14.41 2.68 -11.40
C LEU A 30 15.43 3.16 -12.44
N ASN A 31 15.97 4.36 -12.26
CA ASN A 31 17.05 4.92 -13.08
C ASN A 31 18.46 4.50 -12.63
N ASP A 32 18.56 3.62 -11.62
CA ASP A 32 19.83 3.20 -11.01
C ASP A 32 20.70 4.35 -10.45
N GLU A 33 20.05 5.40 -9.94
CA GLU A 33 20.74 6.51 -9.29
C GLU A 33 21.32 6.05 -7.94
N SER A 34 22.63 6.20 -7.75
CA SER A 34 23.37 5.68 -6.60
C SER A 34 22.80 6.11 -5.24
N TRP A 35 22.33 7.36 -5.13
CA TRP A 35 21.73 7.87 -3.89
C TRP A 35 20.45 7.10 -3.51
N ALA A 36 19.60 6.78 -4.49
CA ALA A 36 18.33 6.09 -4.27
C ALA A 36 18.56 4.61 -3.95
N VAL A 37 19.53 3.98 -4.62
CA VAL A 37 19.95 2.60 -4.33
C VAL A 37 20.47 2.48 -2.89
N SER A 38 21.37 3.38 -2.49
CA SER A 38 21.95 3.40 -1.14
C SER A 38 20.88 3.69 -0.08
N LEU A 39 20.02 4.68 -0.31
CA LEU A 39 18.95 5.04 0.61
C LEU A 39 17.96 3.90 0.82
N LEU A 40 17.49 3.27 -0.26
CA LEU A 40 16.60 2.10 -0.15
C LEU A 40 17.27 0.94 0.59
N ALA A 41 18.55 0.68 0.32
CA ALA A 41 19.28 -0.36 1.03
C ALA A 41 19.28 -0.12 2.55
N ARG A 42 19.49 1.12 2.99
CA ARG A 42 19.41 1.51 4.40
C ARG A 42 18.00 1.34 4.96
N LEU A 43 16.99 1.87 4.28
CA LEU A 43 15.58 1.87 4.71
C LEU A 43 15.01 0.47 4.95
N ARG A 44 15.43 -0.54 4.18
CA ARG A 44 15.00 -1.94 4.38
C ARG A 44 15.23 -2.47 5.78
N ARG A 45 16.24 -1.96 6.49
CA ARG A 45 16.56 -2.38 7.87
C ARG A 45 15.46 -2.02 8.88
N GLY A 46 14.60 -1.05 8.54
CA GLY A 46 13.47 -0.60 9.34
C GLY A 46 12.14 -1.31 9.06
N ALA A 47 12.05 -2.15 8.02
CA ALA A 47 10.78 -2.79 7.66
C ALA A 47 10.23 -3.61 8.84
N GLY A 48 8.97 -3.41 9.22
CA GLY A 48 8.35 -4.12 10.35
C GLY A 48 8.81 -3.66 11.74
N LYS A 49 9.41 -2.47 11.86
CA LYS A 49 9.82 -1.85 13.12
C LYS A 49 9.19 -0.46 13.28
N LEU A 50 9.30 0.11 14.47
CA LEU A 50 8.93 1.50 14.72
C LEU A 50 10.16 2.44 14.64
N PRO A 51 9.96 3.75 14.44
CA PRO A 51 11.07 4.72 14.34
C PRO A 51 12.07 4.65 15.50
N GLN A 52 11.60 4.46 16.73
CA GLN A 52 12.44 4.42 17.93
C GLN A 52 13.32 3.16 18.03
N ASP A 53 13.02 2.11 17.27
CA ASP A 53 13.77 0.84 17.31
C ASP A 53 14.97 0.84 16.35
N VAL A 54 15.12 1.89 15.53
CA VAL A 54 16.10 1.99 14.43
C VAL A 54 16.66 3.41 14.28
N PRO A 55 17.41 3.91 15.29
CA PRO A 55 17.94 5.28 15.29
C PRO A 55 18.82 5.61 14.07
N ASP A 56 19.50 4.62 13.49
CA ASP A 56 20.31 4.77 12.25
C ASP A 56 19.51 5.27 11.01
N LEU A 57 18.18 5.28 11.10
CA LEU A 57 17.26 5.75 10.05
C LEU A 57 16.65 7.12 10.35
N TRP A 58 17.06 7.79 11.41
CA TRP A 58 16.70 9.19 11.65
C TRP A 58 17.16 10.06 10.47
N GLY A 59 16.28 10.96 10.03
CA GLY A 59 16.45 11.78 8.82
C GLY A 59 16.45 11.03 7.49
N ALA A 60 16.33 9.70 7.50
CA ALA A 60 16.31 8.91 6.27
C ALA A 60 14.91 8.66 5.72
N THR A 61 13.83 9.06 6.42
CA THR A 61 12.43 8.75 6.05
C THR A 61 11.57 9.97 5.72
N GLY A 62 12.18 11.17 5.65
CA GLY A 62 11.51 12.41 5.26
C GLY A 62 10.47 12.90 6.27
N LEU A 63 10.71 12.65 7.57
CA LEU A 63 9.78 13.03 8.64
C LEU A 63 9.79 14.54 8.91
N GLU A 64 10.82 15.25 8.47
CA GLU A 64 10.98 16.69 8.60
C GLU A 64 9.78 17.44 7.99
N GLU A 65 9.29 16.95 6.85
CA GLU A 65 8.16 17.56 6.16
C GLU A 65 6.85 17.42 6.94
N LEU A 66 6.68 16.32 7.70
CA LEU A 66 5.53 16.18 8.61
C LEU A 66 5.61 17.23 9.73
N HIS A 67 6.80 17.46 10.29
CA HIS A 67 6.99 18.45 11.35
C HIS A 67 6.63 19.87 10.87
N HIS A 68 6.97 20.22 9.63
CA HIS A 68 6.65 21.52 9.05
C HIS A 68 5.18 21.69 8.69
N GLN A 69 4.52 20.63 8.19
CA GLN A 69 3.15 20.73 7.69
C GLN A 69 2.06 20.45 8.73
N LEU A 70 2.37 19.70 9.81
CA LEU A 70 1.39 19.50 10.89
C LEU A 70 1.21 20.82 11.68
N PRO A 71 -0.04 21.28 11.87
CA PRO A 71 -0.29 22.46 12.69
C PRO A 71 0.29 22.27 14.11
N PRO A 72 0.95 23.28 14.71
CA PRO A 72 1.50 23.18 16.08
C PRO A 72 0.44 22.78 17.12
N ARG A 73 -0.83 23.06 16.82
CA ARG A 73 -2.02 22.75 17.64
C ARG A 73 -2.37 21.26 17.69
N SER A 74 -1.76 20.44 16.83
CA SER A 74 -2.07 19.01 16.71
C SER A 74 -1.56 18.19 17.91
N GLY A 75 -0.61 18.75 18.66
CA GLY A 75 0.03 18.11 19.81
C GLY A 75 1.01 17.00 19.43
N ASP A 76 1.90 16.68 20.37
CA ASP A 76 3.01 15.73 20.16
C ASP A 76 2.52 14.33 19.76
N THR A 77 1.38 13.89 20.33
CA THR A 77 0.79 12.58 19.99
C THR A 77 0.35 12.48 18.53
N ALA A 78 -0.08 13.57 17.89
CA ALA A 78 -0.46 13.52 16.47
C ALA A 78 0.78 13.40 15.58
N LEU A 79 1.87 14.08 15.94
CA LEU A 79 3.14 13.98 15.23
C LEU A 79 3.73 12.57 15.36
N GLU A 80 3.79 12.01 16.56
CA GLU A 80 4.28 10.63 16.78
C GLU A 80 3.49 9.59 15.96
N ARG A 81 2.18 9.77 15.81
CA ARG A 81 1.34 8.90 14.97
C ARG A 81 1.68 9.04 13.50
N ALA A 82 1.89 10.27 13.04
CA ALA A 82 2.26 10.59 11.66
C ALA A 82 3.63 10.00 11.32
N GLU A 83 4.61 10.21 12.19
CA GLU A 83 5.96 9.68 12.04
C GLU A 83 5.97 8.15 11.96
N ALA A 84 5.29 7.48 12.89
CA ALA A 84 5.18 6.02 12.87
C ALA A 84 4.53 5.52 11.57
N ALA A 85 3.47 6.17 11.10
CA ALA A 85 2.76 5.77 9.89
C ALA A 85 3.61 5.93 8.61
N GLN A 86 4.25 7.08 8.44
CA GLN A 86 5.14 7.33 7.30
C GLN A 86 6.36 6.42 7.33
N PHE A 87 7.00 6.26 8.50
CA PHE A 87 8.15 5.39 8.68
C PHE A 87 7.86 3.94 8.26
N ILE A 88 6.75 3.38 8.76
CA ILE A 88 6.34 2.01 8.41
C ILE A 88 6.08 1.91 6.90
N ALA A 89 5.36 2.86 6.30
CA ALA A 89 5.06 2.82 4.87
C ALA A 89 6.33 2.90 4.00
N VAL A 90 7.23 3.83 4.30
CA VAL A 90 8.49 4.04 3.56
C VAL A 90 9.40 2.82 3.66
N THR A 91 9.55 2.24 4.84
CA THR A 91 10.43 1.07 5.03
C THR A 91 9.84 -0.21 4.43
N LEU A 92 8.53 -0.37 4.45
CA LEU A 92 7.84 -1.44 3.73
C LEU A 92 7.96 -1.28 2.21
N TYR A 93 7.88 -0.06 1.69
CA TYR A 93 8.14 0.21 0.29
C TYR A 93 9.57 -0.18 -0.09
N ALA A 94 10.56 0.14 0.75
CA ALA A 94 11.95 -0.21 0.49
C ALA A 94 12.17 -1.73 0.41
N LEU A 95 11.48 -2.49 1.25
CA LEU A 95 11.46 -3.96 1.16
C LEU A 95 10.81 -4.42 -0.15
N HIS A 96 9.68 -3.83 -0.53
CA HIS A 96 8.91 -4.25 -1.69
C HIS A 96 9.63 -3.96 -3.02
N GLN A 97 10.27 -2.79 -3.13
CA GLN A 97 10.97 -2.34 -4.33
C GLN A 97 12.31 -3.05 -4.56
N GLN A 98 12.87 -3.70 -3.53
CA GLN A 98 14.16 -4.40 -3.61
C GLN A 98 14.27 -5.27 -4.86
N SER A 99 15.35 -5.12 -5.63
CA SER A 99 15.63 -5.94 -6.81
C SER A 99 14.57 -5.84 -7.93
N ARG A 100 13.59 -4.94 -7.82
CA ARG A 100 12.60 -4.63 -8.86
C ARG A 100 13.07 -3.39 -9.61
N ARG A 101 13.86 -3.58 -10.67
CA ARG A 101 14.45 -2.47 -11.46
C ARG A 101 13.55 -1.96 -12.57
N THR A 102 12.59 -2.77 -13.02
CA THR A 102 11.74 -2.48 -14.18
C THR A 102 10.27 -2.24 -13.81
N THR A 103 9.90 -2.41 -12.55
CA THR A 103 8.50 -2.34 -12.10
C THR A 103 8.38 -1.44 -10.87
N ARG A 104 7.36 -0.57 -10.87
CA ARG A 104 7.01 0.31 -9.75
C ARG A 104 6.19 -0.47 -8.73
N MET A 105 6.68 -0.59 -7.49
CA MET A 105 5.94 -1.25 -6.41
C MET A 105 5.07 -0.27 -5.62
N HIS A 106 5.36 1.04 -5.70
CA HIS A 106 4.44 2.08 -5.32
C HIS A 106 3.60 2.51 -6.52
N HIS A 107 2.30 2.22 -6.47
CA HIS A 107 1.33 2.61 -7.50
C HIS A 107 0.10 3.26 -6.86
N PRO A 108 -0.20 4.54 -7.14
CA PRO A 108 -1.38 5.21 -6.61
C PRO A 108 -2.69 4.45 -6.87
N GLY A 109 -3.60 4.47 -5.90
CA GLY A 109 -4.95 3.91 -5.99
C GLY A 109 -5.08 2.40 -5.70
N THR A 110 -3.97 1.66 -5.56
CA THR A 110 -4.04 0.22 -5.23
C THR A 110 -4.07 -0.02 -3.72
N GLU A 111 -5.27 -0.15 -3.15
CA GLU A 111 -5.49 -0.46 -1.73
C GLU A 111 -5.00 -1.88 -1.35
N LEU A 112 -4.59 -2.08 -0.09
CA LEU A 112 -3.97 -3.33 0.38
C LEU A 112 -4.86 -4.56 0.16
N GLY A 113 -6.17 -4.46 0.41
CA GLY A 113 -7.09 -5.58 0.23
C GLY A 113 -7.17 -6.06 -1.22
N THR A 114 -7.18 -5.14 -2.18
CA THR A 114 -7.14 -5.45 -3.61
C THR A 114 -5.86 -6.21 -3.97
N ALA A 115 -4.70 -5.75 -3.47
CA ALA A 115 -3.42 -6.41 -3.73
C ALA A 115 -3.32 -7.80 -3.10
N VAL A 116 -3.82 -7.97 -1.87
CA VAL A 116 -3.88 -9.29 -1.24
C VAL A 116 -4.81 -10.23 -2.02
N ARG A 117 -5.94 -9.74 -2.56
CA ARG A 117 -6.81 -10.58 -3.39
C ARG A 117 -6.13 -11.06 -4.67
N ARG A 118 -5.24 -10.25 -5.25
CA ARG A 118 -4.45 -10.62 -6.44
C ARG A 118 -3.43 -11.75 -6.18
N LEU A 119 -3.07 -12.01 -4.92
CA LEU A 119 -2.28 -13.21 -4.55
C LEU A 119 -3.05 -14.53 -4.71
N MET A 120 -4.36 -14.47 -4.98
CA MET A 120 -5.25 -15.63 -5.08
C MET A 120 -5.82 -15.74 -6.51
N PRO A 121 -4.99 -16.10 -7.51
CA PRO A 121 -5.45 -16.25 -8.88
C PRO A 121 -6.45 -17.40 -9.00
N GLY A 122 -7.36 -17.34 -9.98
CA GLY A 122 -8.36 -18.40 -10.22
C GLY A 122 -9.65 -18.27 -9.39
N GLY A 123 -9.81 -17.20 -8.62
CA GLY A 123 -11.09 -16.86 -7.96
C GLY A 123 -11.34 -17.56 -6.62
N ALA A 124 -10.67 -18.69 -6.35
CA ALA A 124 -10.69 -19.35 -5.04
C ALA A 124 -9.98 -18.53 -3.97
N ILE A 125 -10.40 -18.69 -2.70
CA ILE A 125 -9.75 -18.03 -1.56
C ILE A 125 -8.62 -18.93 -1.03
N ASP A 126 -7.40 -18.41 -1.03
CA ASP A 126 -6.29 -19.00 -0.28
C ASP A 126 -6.47 -18.67 1.21
N GLU A 127 -6.96 -19.64 1.99
CA GLU A 127 -7.20 -19.45 3.42
C GLU A 127 -5.94 -19.11 4.24
N PRO A 128 -4.76 -19.72 4.01
CA PRO A 128 -3.51 -19.26 4.61
C PRO A 128 -3.22 -17.76 4.41
N ILE A 129 -3.30 -17.24 3.19
CA ILE A 129 -3.06 -15.83 2.89
C ILE A 129 -4.15 -14.95 3.51
N ARG A 130 -5.43 -15.37 3.39
CA ARG A 130 -6.57 -14.66 4.00
C ARG A 130 -6.40 -14.54 5.51
N ARG A 131 -5.98 -15.60 6.20
CA ARG A 131 -5.73 -15.56 7.66
C ARG A 131 -4.63 -14.58 8.04
N ARG A 132 -3.54 -14.47 7.26
CA ARG A 132 -2.49 -13.46 7.48
C ARG A 132 -3.04 -12.05 7.33
N PHE A 133 -3.86 -11.82 6.31
CA PHE A 133 -4.50 -10.53 6.08
C PHE A 133 -5.47 -10.14 7.20
N VAL A 134 -6.33 -11.06 7.64
CA VAL A 134 -7.22 -10.85 8.79
C VAL A 134 -6.41 -10.55 10.05
N ARG A 135 -5.31 -11.28 10.29
CA ARG A 135 -4.42 -11.01 11.43
C ARG A 135 -3.82 -9.61 11.37
N ALA A 136 -3.36 -9.12 10.21
CA ALA A 136 -2.90 -7.73 10.11
C ALA A 136 -4.02 -6.74 10.50
N GLY A 137 -5.25 -7.01 10.05
CA GLY A 137 -6.43 -6.24 10.42
C GLY A 137 -6.74 -6.21 11.94
N THR A 138 -6.40 -7.25 12.68
CA THR A 138 -6.69 -7.35 14.12
C THR A 138 -5.50 -7.02 15.02
N ALA A 139 -4.47 -6.35 14.49
CA ALA A 139 -3.36 -5.86 15.30
C ALA A 139 -3.83 -4.84 16.34
N THR A 140 -3.36 -5.00 17.58
CA THR A 140 -3.70 -4.13 18.72
C THR A 140 -2.59 -3.12 19.04
N THR A 141 -1.41 -3.27 18.44
CA THR A 141 -0.27 -2.38 18.62
C THR A 141 0.34 -1.99 17.27
N ARG A 142 1.04 -0.84 17.24
CA ARG A 142 1.74 -0.35 16.04
C ARG A 142 2.83 -1.34 15.60
N GLN A 143 3.57 -1.90 16.54
CA GLN A 143 4.63 -2.87 16.27
C GLN A 143 4.08 -4.15 15.63
N ALA A 144 3.03 -4.74 16.23
CA ALA A 144 2.41 -5.95 15.67
C ALA A 144 1.80 -5.70 14.29
N LEU A 145 1.27 -4.49 14.04
CA LEU A 145 0.78 -4.11 12.72
C LEU A 145 1.92 -4.02 11.69
N ALA A 146 3.04 -3.38 12.05
CA ALA A 146 4.21 -3.25 11.19
C ALA A 146 4.78 -4.62 10.79
N GLU A 147 4.96 -5.52 11.75
CA GLU A 147 5.45 -6.89 11.52
C GLU A 147 4.52 -7.68 10.58
N ARG A 148 3.21 -7.67 10.86
CA ARG A 148 2.22 -8.40 10.03
C ARG A 148 2.13 -7.82 8.61
N LEU A 149 2.27 -6.51 8.47
CA LEU A 149 2.33 -5.88 7.16
C LEU A 149 3.61 -6.21 6.41
N ARG A 150 4.75 -6.33 7.10
CA ARG A 150 6.01 -6.82 6.51
C ARG A 150 5.84 -8.21 5.91
N ASP A 151 5.16 -9.11 6.61
CA ASP A 151 4.89 -10.47 6.11
C ASP A 151 4.02 -10.45 4.85
N LEU A 152 2.98 -9.62 4.82
CA LEU A 152 2.11 -9.47 3.64
C LEU A 152 2.87 -8.84 2.47
N VAL A 153 3.62 -7.76 2.70
CA VAL A 153 4.44 -7.12 1.68
C VAL A 153 5.50 -8.06 1.12
N SER A 154 6.03 -8.98 1.93
CA SER A 154 6.96 -10.01 1.45
C SER A 154 6.30 -10.98 0.47
N LEU A 155 5.00 -11.29 0.64
CA LEU A 155 4.24 -12.08 -0.32
C LEU A 155 3.97 -11.29 -1.61
N LEU A 156 3.53 -10.04 -1.49
CA LEU A 156 3.31 -9.14 -2.63
C LEU A 156 4.59 -8.93 -3.44
N HIS A 157 5.73 -8.80 -2.75
CA HIS A 157 7.03 -8.67 -3.37
C HIS A 157 7.38 -9.85 -4.26
N ARG A 158 7.09 -11.10 -3.83
CA ARG A 158 7.38 -12.30 -4.64
C ARG A 158 6.62 -12.28 -5.96
N GLU A 159 5.35 -11.90 -5.90
CA GLU A 159 4.43 -11.84 -7.06
C GLU A 159 4.48 -10.51 -7.81
N SER A 160 5.35 -9.56 -7.43
CA SER A 160 5.46 -8.22 -8.02
C SER A 160 4.13 -7.44 -8.06
N ILE A 161 3.30 -7.58 -7.03
CA ILE A 161 1.98 -6.93 -6.96
C ILE A 161 2.11 -5.58 -6.25
N PRO A 162 1.96 -4.44 -6.96
CA PRO A 162 2.17 -3.12 -6.36
C PRO A 162 1.03 -2.72 -5.40
N ILE A 163 1.32 -1.77 -4.51
CA ILE A 163 0.33 -1.11 -3.65
C ILE A 163 0.55 0.40 -3.60
N ASP A 164 -0.47 1.12 -3.13
CA ASP A 164 -0.37 2.53 -2.81
C ASP A 164 0.17 2.73 -1.38
N TYR A 165 1.46 3.01 -1.27
CA TYR A 165 2.12 3.28 0.01
C TYR A 165 1.74 4.61 0.65
N ALA A 166 1.33 5.61 -0.15
CA ALA A 166 0.78 6.86 0.38
C ALA A 166 -0.58 6.60 1.04
N LEU A 167 -1.43 5.80 0.38
CA LEU A 167 -2.68 5.34 0.95
C LEU A 167 -2.46 4.47 2.18
N LEU A 168 -1.47 3.56 2.15
CA LEU A 168 -1.11 2.75 3.30
C LEU A 168 -0.70 3.62 4.49
N ALA A 169 0.12 4.66 4.30
CA ALA A 169 0.51 5.60 5.35
C ALA A 169 -0.72 6.31 5.96
N GLN A 170 -1.66 6.76 5.12
CA GLN A 170 -2.93 7.31 5.59
C GLN A 170 -3.72 6.30 6.44
N ARG A 171 -3.80 5.02 6.02
CA ARG A 171 -4.48 3.96 6.80
C ARG A 171 -3.76 3.67 8.12
N LEU A 172 -2.43 3.69 8.13
CA LEU A 172 -1.61 3.49 9.33
C LEU A 172 -1.80 4.62 10.34
N TYR A 173 -1.91 5.87 9.88
CA TYR A 173 -2.29 6.99 10.75
C TYR A 173 -3.69 6.79 11.33
N GLN A 174 -4.67 6.49 10.46
CA GLN A 174 -6.06 6.26 10.87
C GLN A 174 -6.17 5.11 11.88
N ALA A 175 -5.43 4.02 11.71
CA ALA A 175 -5.44 2.87 12.60
C ALA A 175 -5.08 3.21 14.05
N GLN A 176 -4.33 4.30 14.27
CA GLN A 176 -3.88 4.75 15.59
C GLN A 176 -4.89 5.65 16.31
N LEU A 177 -5.98 6.04 15.63
CA LEU A 177 -7.07 6.82 16.22
C LEU A 177 -8.07 5.91 16.97
N PRO A 178 -8.85 6.45 17.92
CA PRO A 178 -9.95 5.72 18.54
C PRO A 178 -10.89 5.10 17.48
N ASP A 179 -11.21 3.81 17.62
CA ASP A 179 -11.95 3.00 16.62
C ASP A 179 -11.35 2.96 15.20
N GLY A 180 -10.17 3.56 14.99
CA GLY A 180 -9.57 3.72 13.68
C GLY A 180 -9.25 2.40 12.99
N MET A 181 -8.71 1.43 13.74
CA MET A 181 -8.42 0.10 13.19
C MET A 181 -9.67 -0.63 12.71
N ARG A 182 -10.84 -0.39 13.34
CA ARG A 182 -12.13 -0.94 12.87
C ARG A 182 -12.47 -0.41 11.48
N GLN A 183 -12.31 0.90 11.26
CA GLN A 183 -12.58 1.53 9.98
C GLN A 183 -11.58 1.07 8.90
N VAL A 184 -10.30 0.97 9.25
CA VAL A 184 -9.26 0.46 8.35
C VAL A 184 -9.56 -0.98 7.93
N ARG A 185 -9.91 -1.87 8.86
CA ARG A 185 -10.35 -3.24 8.53
C ARG A 185 -11.53 -3.27 7.56
N GLN A 186 -12.53 -2.41 7.75
CA GLN A 186 -13.68 -2.35 6.85
C GLN A 186 -13.26 -1.93 5.44
N ARG A 187 -12.37 -0.94 5.29
CA ARG A 187 -11.84 -0.51 3.99
C ARG A 187 -11.03 -1.60 3.30
N TRP A 188 -10.16 -2.27 4.06
CA TRP A 188 -9.39 -3.42 3.61
C TRP A 188 -10.27 -4.60 3.19
N GLY A 189 -11.32 -4.92 3.96
CA GLY A 189 -12.30 -5.94 3.58
C GLY A 189 -13.06 -5.58 2.31
N ARG A 190 -13.56 -4.35 2.19
CA ARG A 190 -14.27 -3.87 0.98
C ARG A 190 -13.38 -3.96 -0.26
N SER A 191 -12.14 -3.49 -0.19
CA SER A 191 -11.20 -3.58 -1.32
C SER A 191 -10.83 -5.01 -1.69
N PHE A 192 -10.69 -5.92 -0.71
CA PHE A 192 -10.49 -7.34 -0.95
C PHE A 192 -11.65 -8.00 -1.71
N HIS A 193 -12.89 -7.59 -1.45
CA HIS A 193 -14.08 -8.12 -2.13
C HIS A 193 -14.44 -7.39 -3.43
N ALA A 194 -14.09 -6.10 -3.56
CA ALA A 194 -14.38 -5.30 -4.75
C ALA A 194 -13.53 -5.71 -5.97
N HIS A 195 -12.43 -6.42 -5.75
CA HIS A 195 -11.62 -6.91 -6.87
C HIS A 195 -12.37 -7.99 -7.66
N ARG A 196 -12.87 -7.60 -8.83
CA ARG A 196 -13.29 -8.53 -9.87
C ARG A 196 -12.05 -8.90 -10.69
N PRO A 197 -11.70 -10.19 -10.84
CA PRO A 197 -10.71 -10.57 -11.84
C PRO A 197 -11.17 -10.00 -13.19
N ALA A 198 -10.24 -9.47 -13.99
CA ALA A 198 -10.56 -9.15 -15.37
C ALA A 198 -11.13 -10.42 -16.01
N ALA A 199 -12.34 -10.34 -16.55
CA ALA A 199 -12.92 -11.47 -17.28
C ALA A 199 -11.92 -11.84 -18.37
N THR A 200 -11.40 -13.08 -18.34
CA THR A 200 -10.69 -13.64 -19.47
C THR A 200 -11.66 -13.59 -20.65
N PRO A 201 -11.32 -12.99 -21.80
CA PRO A 201 -12.15 -13.07 -22.99
C PRO A 201 -12.05 -14.49 -23.53
N ALA A 202 -12.77 -15.41 -22.91
CA ALA A 202 -12.98 -16.76 -23.35
C ALA A 202 -14.46 -17.06 -23.15
N ASP A 203 -15.22 -16.70 -24.19
CA ASP A 203 -16.30 -17.49 -24.79
C ASP A 203 -17.42 -16.57 -25.30
N THR A 204 -17.11 -15.79 -26.34
CA THR A 204 -18.14 -15.30 -27.26
C THR A 204 -18.05 -16.17 -28.51
N ALA A 205 -18.47 -17.43 -28.40
CA ALA A 205 -18.91 -18.17 -29.57
C ALA A 205 -20.25 -17.54 -30.03
N PRO A 206 -20.36 -17.02 -31.26
CA PRO A 206 -21.65 -16.60 -31.78
C PRO A 206 -22.51 -17.86 -31.99
N SER A 207 -23.63 -17.91 -31.28
CA SER A 207 -24.69 -18.89 -31.53
C SER A 207 -25.19 -18.71 -32.97
N PRO A 208 -25.19 -19.74 -33.84
CA PRO A 208 -25.71 -19.59 -35.18
C PRO A 208 -27.22 -19.37 -35.10
N ALA A 209 -27.66 -18.24 -35.63
CA ALA A 209 -29.04 -17.85 -35.74
C ALA A 209 -29.83 -18.89 -36.57
N HIS A 210 -31.02 -19.23 -36.07
CA HIS A 210 -32.11 -19.81 -36.84
C HIS A 210 -32.34 -19.00 -38.12
N SER A 211 -32.38 -19.69 -39.27
CA SER A 211 -33.12 -19.22 -40.45
C SER A 211 -34.36 -20.09 -40.65
N PRO A 212 -35.52 -19.50 -40.98
CA PRO A 212 -36.79 -20.21 -41.12
C PRO A 212 -36.86 -20.96 -42.46
N GLY A 213 -37.66 -22.02 -42.50
CA GLY A 213 -37.87 -22.86 -43.66
C GLY A 213 -38.48 -22.13 -44.85
N GLU A 214 -38.06 -22.56 -46.03
CA GLU A 214 -38.64 -22.20 -47.31
C GLU A 214 -39.18 -23.51 -47.94
N ALA A 215 -40.50 -23.56 -48.11
CA ALA A 215 -41.24 -24.59 -48.82
C ALA A 215 -42.26 -23.89 -49.73
N ASP A 216 -42.49 -24.50 -50.91
CA ASP A 216 -43.28 -24.07 -52.07
C ASP A 216 -42.67 -22.89 -52.86
N ASP A 217 -42.33 -23.02 -54.15
CA ASP A 217 -43.12 -23.56 -55.28
C ASP A 217 -42.24 -24.28 -56.34
#